data_AF-A0A1B2F4J5-F1
#
_entry.id   AF-A0A1B2F4J5-F1
#
_cell.length_a   1.000
_cell.length_b   1.000
_cell.length_c   1.000
_cell.angle_alpha   90.00
_cell.angle_beta   90.00
_cell.angle_gamma   90.00
#
_symmetry.space_group_name_H-M   'P 1'
#
loop_
_entity.id
_entity.type
_entity.pdbx_description
1 polymer ?
#
loop_
_entity_poly.entity_id
_entity_poly.type
_entity_poly.pdbx_seq_one_letter_code
_entity_poly.pdbx_strand_id
1 'polypeptide(L)'
;MDYAVNTLTNQVESAEQATRKGRYVCPICRAKVLHRAGIKQKKCFAHWPGFGSAQCDNFVPGLHGQHGAGLALSARPMRSMELRLKIERGRNRAAWYLELTLPSCRPCDASFTLDVGNGILQEIDMRGMPNGRRVTAELSQESFRIVSFQGTPDRHFTDGVERTCHGLPTFGAAVFTALAGDRTPGFPRAQELRTDGSYALLWKAPENLNFPEELVPDKFHSREGWNLALITVPTSPSDACAEWLESLTGLTINGAVPSISIAWPFLTQSSSLNSAECVASTAIILTARGMPVGQTANGPTMLLLSGQNRLSATGVDRDPALFALIPDSRQQFHVANAGTSEIEKYVSTTFNVDAAIDLPGVEVAFTNTAGVRLVVPFEGARCKECIALARLNQMRLEYLSIPPGASGSVYLERAATGLKYELAASDLSAPHNQHQRLFTPELQAIVIDGLIDAACHVDLDLGGFGRLRLRGSAQCPSDIAVPCLGPSIRLRLRSFMTQLQCSAPAHIDADDVQLVYAFGALQPQPPLIPHYRALIKDVIACGFEVKSSGKSVSP
;
A
#
# COMPACT_ATOMS: atom_id res chain seq x y z
N MET A 1 -3.04 36.74 -5.91
CA MET A 1 -1.75 37.07 -6.56
C MET A 1 -1.77 36.61 -8.02
N ASP A 2 -1.07 37.31 -8.92
CA ASP A 2 -1.20 37.11 -10.37
C ASP A 2 -0.16 36.14 -10.97
N TYR A 3 0.81 35.71 -10.16
CA TYR A 3 1.83 34.73 -10.55
C TYR A 3 2.15 33.80 -9.38
N ALA A 4 2.59 32.60 -9.69
CA ALA A 4 3.05 31.61 -8.72
C ALA A 4 4.19 30.79 -9.31
N VAL A 5 4.99 30.15 -8.46
CA VAL A 5 5.99 29.20 -8.95
C VAL A 5 5.29 27.88 -9.18
N ASN A 6 5.27 27.41 -10.42
CA ASN A 6 4.86 26.04 -10.70
C ASN A 6 5.93 25.12 -10.14
N THR A 7 5.53 24.31 -9.17
CA THR A 7 6.43 23.42 -8.42
C THR A 7 6.99 22.29 -9.25
N LEU A 8 6.36 21.95 -10.39
CA LEU A 8 6.81 20.90 -11.30
C LEU A 8 7.86 21.42 -12.28
N THR A 9 7.63 22.59 -12.88
CA THR A 9 8.56 23.21 -13.85
C THR A 9 9.64 24.05 -13.18
N ASN A 10 9.45 24.40 -11.91
CA ASN A 10 10.20 25.40 -11.15
C ASN A 10 10.26 26.78 -11.84
N GLN A 11 9.28 27.07 -12.69
CA GLN A 11 9.15 28.34 -13.39
C GLN A 11 8.05 29.21 -12.76
N VAL A 12 8.24 30.52 -12.84
CA VAL A 12 7.19 31.48 -12.46
C VAL A 12 6.16 31.51 -13.59
N GLU A 13 4.94 31.10 -13.28
CA GLU A 13 3.81 31.10 -14.22
C GLU A 13 2.82 32.18 -13.83
N SER A 14 2.31 32.90 -14.84
CA SER A 14 1.20 33.83 -14.66
C SER A 14 -0.11 33.07 -14.50
N ALA A 15 -1.07 33.64 -13.75
CA ALA A 15 -2.38 33.04 -13.55
C ALA A 15 -3.17 32.86 -14.86
N GLU A 16 -2.77 33.52 -15.95
CA GLU A 16 -3.38 33.35 -17.28
C GLU A 16 -2.88 32.10 -18.01
N GLN A 17 -1.59 31.78 -17.85
CA GLN A 17 -0.94 30.62 -18.46
C GLN A 17 -1.03 29.36 -17.59
N ALA A 18 -1.38 29.54 -16.31
CA ALA A 18 -1.49 28.49 -15.34
C ALA A 18 -2.65 27.53 -15.63
N THR A 19 -2.41 26.25 -15.40
CA THR A 19 -3.41 25.20 -15.58
C THR A 19 -4.10 24.91 -14.26
N ARG A 20 -5.41 24.61 -14.29
CA ARG A 20 -6.20 24.31 -13.09
C ARG A 20 -5.70 23.08 -12.32
N LYS A 21 -4.99 22.17 -13.00
CA LYS A 21 -4.38 20.95 -12.43
C LYS A 21 -2.92 21.15 -11.97
N GLY A 22 -2.30 22.29 -12.29
CA GLY A 22 -0.92 22.58 -11.90
C GLY A 22 -0.77 22.74 -10.38
N ARG A 23 0.43 22.43 -9.86
CA ARG A 23 0.78 22.65 -8.46
C ARG A 23 1.64 23.89 -8.31
N TYR A 24 1.17 24.80 -7.49
CA TYR A 24 1.76 26.13 -7.38
C TYR A 24 2.12 26.45 -5.94
N VAL A 25 3.23 27.17 -5.75
CA VAL A 25 3.61 27.75 -4.46
C VAL A 25 3.80 29.26 -4.57
N CYS A 26 3.59 29.94 -3.46
CA CYS A 26 3.86 31.36 -3.34
C CYS A 26 5.36 31.61 -3.55
N PRO A 27 5.73 32.56 -4.43
CA PRO A 27 7.14 32.89 -4.66
C PRO A 27 7.83 33.47 -3.41
N ILE A 28 7.05 34.07 -2.49
CA ILE A 28 7.55 34.73 -1.29
C ILE A 28 7.67 33.72 -0.14
N CYS A 29 6.54 33.20 0.35
CA CYS A 29 6.52 32.36 1.55
C CYS A 29 6.63 30.85 1.25
N ARG A 30 6.71 30.45 -0.02
CA ARG A 30 6.74 29.05 -0.49
C ARG A 30 5.54 28.20 -0.07
N ALA A 31 4.52 28.79 0.54
CA ALA A 31 3.28 28.13 0.89
C ALA A 31 2.47 27.71 -0.34
N LYS A 32 1.69 26.62 -0.21
CA LYS A 32 0.84 26.10 -1.28
C LYS A 32 -0.23 27.11 -1.68
N VAL A 33 -0.43 27.26 -2.98
CA VAL A 33 -1.47 28.12 -3.54
C VAL A 33 -2.33 27.37 -4.58
N LEU A 34 -3.58 27.76 -4.68
CA LEU A 34 -4.57 27.28 -5.64
C LEU A 34 -4.70 28.28 -6.78
N HIS A 35 -4.70 27.78 -8.01
CA HIS A 35 -5.20 28.54 -9.14
C HIS A 35 -6.72 28.63 -9.04
N ARG A 36 -7.23 29.86 -8.97
CA ARG A 36 -8.65 30.18 -9.01
C ARG A 36 -8.95 30.79 -10.38
N ALA A 37 -9.79 30.11 -11.15
CA ALA A 37 -10.32 30.61 -12.41
C ALA A 37 -11.86 30.52 -12.36
N GLY A 38 -12.53 31.65 -12.55
CA GLY A 38 -13.99 31.72 -12.60
C GLY A 38 -14.44 32.48 -13.85
N ILE A 39 -15.68 32.23 -14.30
CA ILE A 39 -16.24 32.82 -15.53
C ILE A 39 -16.36 34.36 -15.42
N LYS A 40 -16.46 34.90 -14.20
CA LYS A 40 -16.62 36.34 -13.91
C LYS A 40 -15.48 36.95 -13.07
N GLN A 41 -14.48 36.18 -12.66
CA GLN A 41 -13.37 36.65 -11.82
C GLN A 41 -12.05 36.50 -12.55
N LYS A 42 -11.19 37.52 -12.44
CA LYS A 42 -9.81 37.49 -12.94
C LYS A 42 -9.09 36.26 -12.39
N LYS A 43 -8.44 35.48 -13.26
CA LYS A 43 -7.67 34.31 -12.83
C LYS A 43 -6.58 34.77 -11.87
N CYS A 44 -6.49 34.12 -10.73
CA CYS A 44 -5.48 34.45 -9.73
C CYS A 44 -5.08 33.22 -8.92
N PHE A 45 -3.99 33.34 -8.18
CA PHE A 45 -3.60 32.36 -7.17
C PHE A 45 -3.96 32.84 -5.77
N ALA A 46 -4.37 31.91 -4.92
CA ALA A 46 -4.68 32.15 -3.51
C ALA A 46 -4.08 31.04 -2.64
N HIS A 47 -3.59 31.40 -1.46
CA HIS A 47 -3.08 30.43 -0.49
C HIS A 47 -4.13 29.36 -0.16
N TRP A 48 -3.68 28.11 0.01
CA TRP A 48 -4.51 27.05 0.57
C TRP A 48 -4.98 27.45 1.97
N PRO A 49 -6.23 27.11 2.36
CA PRO A 49 -6.68 27.28 3.74
C PRO A 49 -5.70 26.62 4.71
N GLY A 50 -5.20 27.38 5.69
CA GLY A 50 -4.23 26.91 6.69
C GLY A 50 -2.75 26.94 6.28
N PHE A 51 -2.40 27.30 5.04
CA PHE A 51 -1.01 27.33 4.57
C PHE A 51 -0.45 28.76 4.41
N GLY A 52 -1.29 29.78 4.34
CA GLY A 52 -0.85 31.18 4.25
C GLY A 52 -0.79 31.86 5.62
N SER A 53 0.17 32.78 5.79
CA SER A 53 0.30 33.63 6.98
C SER A 53 0.08 35.09 6.62
N ALA A 54 -0.51 35.87 7.54
CA ALA A 54 -0.66 37.32 7.41
C ALA A 54 0.68 38.07 7.28
N GLN A 55 1.81 37.41 7.59
CA GLN A 55 3.16 37.94 7.40
C GLN A 55 3.66 37.86 5.96
N CYS A 56 2.92 37.20 5.05
CA CYS A 56 3.29 37.14 3.64
C CYS A 56 2.61 38.27 2.86
N ASP A 57 3.39 39.05 2.11
CA ASP A 57 2.88 40.18 1.30
C ASP A 57 1.83 39.75 0.26
N ASN A 58 1.85 38.49 -0.17
CA ASN A 58 0.88 37.92 -1.10
C ASN A 58 -0.34 37.27 -0.42
N PHE A 59 -0.44 37.34 0.91
CA PHE A 59 -1.56 36.77 1.66
C PHE A 59 -2.76 37.70 1.67
N VAL A 60 -3.87 37.23 1.09
CA VAL A 60 -5.15 37.94 1.09
C VAL A 60 -6.14 37.12 1.93
N PRO A 61 -6.66 37.66 3.05
CA PRO A 61 -7.68 36.99 3.84
C PRO A 61 -8.92 36.69 2.99
N GLY A 62 -9.46 35.47 3.10
CA GLY A 62 -10.66 35.08 2.38
C GLY A 62 -11.89 35.79 2.91
N LEU A 63 -12.40 36.81 2.20
CA LEU A 63 -13.76 37.30 2.37
C LEU A 63 -14.71 36.28 1.76
N HIS A 64 -15.16 35.29 2.52
CA HIS A 64 -16.25 34.39 2.12
C HIS A 64 -17.44 34.60 3.03
N GLY A 65 -18.25 35.58 2.65
CA GLY A 65 -19.58 35.84 3.15
C GLY A 65 -20.15 36.97 2.32
N GLN A 66 -21.27 36.70 1.64
CA GLN A 66 -22.10 37.63 0.87
C GLN A 66 -21.90 37.67 -0.66
N HIS A 67 -23.03 37.36 -1.32
CA HIS A 67 -23.45 37.60 -2.70
C HIS A 67 -23.10 36.60 -3.81
N GLY A 68 -24.16 36.11 -4.46
CA GLY A 68 -24.09 35.47 -5.77
C GLY A 68 -25.22 34.50 -6.12
N ALA A 69 -26.49 34.86 -5.85
CA ALA A 69 -27.63 34.18 -6.46
C ALA A 69 -27.62 34.40 -7.99
N GLY A 70 -27.86 33.36 -8.79
CA GLY A 70 -28.22 33.52 -10.21
C GLY A 70 -27.74 32.41 -11.16
N LEU A 71 -28.72 31.64 -11.64
CA LEU A 71 -28.79 30.97 -12.96
C LEU A 71 -27.99 29.68 -13.19
N ALA A 72 -28.70 28.55 -13.12
CA ALA A 72 -28.96 27.64 -14.25
C ALA A 72 -29.80 26.44 -13.76
N LEU A 73 -31.07 26.36 -14.17
CA LEU A 73 -31.92 25.18 -14.03
C LEU A 73 -31.56 24.18 -15.14
N SER A 74 -30.39 23.57 -15.02
CA SER A 74 -30.16 22.25 -15.61
C SER A 74 -30.77 21.24 -14.64
N ALA A 75 -31.47 20.21 -15.15
CA ALA A 75 -32.08 19.15 -14.35
C ALA A 75 -31.06 18.69 -13.29
N ARG A 76 -31.27 19.12 -12.04
CA ARG A 76 -30.34 18.80 -10.96
C ARG A 76 -30.45 17.29 -10.75
N PRO A 77 -29.33 16.56 -10.70
CA PRO A 77 -29.39 15.15 -10.32
C PRO A 77 -30.10 15.08 -8.97
N MET A 78 -31.20 14.33 -8.92
CA MET A 78 -31.93 14.12 -7.68
C MET A 78 -30.96 13.48 -6.68
N ARG A 79 -30.94 13.99 -5.45
CA ARG A 79 -30.13 13.42 -4.38
C ARG A 79 -30.83 12.17 -3.89
N SER A 80 -30.16 11.03 -3.83
CA SER A 80 -30.76 9.76 -3.44
C SER A 80 -30.37 9.36 -2.02
N MET A 81 -31.22 8.56 -1.38
CA MET A 81 -30.86 7.86 -0.15
C MET A 81 -29.93 6.69 -0.49
N GLU A 82 -28.92 6.46 0.33
CA GLU A 82 -27.94 5.39 0.11
C GLU A 82 -28.05 4.33 1.20
N LEU A 83 -28.27 3.07 0.79
CA LEU A 83 -28.20 1.93 1.71
C LEU A 83 -26.74 1.47 1.86
N ARG A 84 -26.30 1.36 3.11
CA ARG A 84 -24.93 0.98 3.46
C ARG A 84 -24.93 -0.16 4.47
N LEU A 85 -23.96 -1.06 4.33
CA LEU A 85 -23.71 -2.12 5.30
C LEU A 85 -22.68 -1.65 6.33
N LYS A 86 -22.90 -2.00 7.60
CA LYS A 86 -21.97 -1.81 8.70
C LYS A 86 -21.55 -3.15 9.25
N ILE A 87 -20.24 -3.28 9.47
CA ILE A 87 -19.62 -4.40 10.16
C ILE A 87 -18.78 -3.79 11.28
N GLU A 88 -19.09 -4.12 12.54
CA GLU A 88 -18.41 -3.54 13.69
C GLU A 88 -16.96 -4.04 13.81
N ARG A 89 -16.04 -3.14 14.17
CA ARG A 89 -14.63 -3.47 14.45
C ARG A 89 -14.44 -3.67 15.96
N GLY A 90 -13.92 -4.82 16.40
CA GLY A 90 -13.59 -5.06 17.82
C GLY A 90 -13.85 -6.50 18.28
N ARG A 91 -13.98 -6.71 19.60
CA ARG A 91 -14.25 -8.04 20.22
C ARG A 91 -15.58 -8.68 19.77
N ASN A 92 -16.51 -7.88 19.23
CA ASN A 92 -17.76 -8.32 18.60
C ASN A 92 -17.68 -8.26 17.06
N ARG A 93 -16.70 -8.94 16.44
CA ARG A 93 -16.60 -9.03 14.96
C ARG A 93 -17.84 -9.61 14.26
N ALA A 94 -18.81 -10.13 15.03
CA ALA A 94 -20.04 -10.75 14.51
C ALA A 94 -21.22 -9.79 14.32
N ALA A 95 -21.15 -8.54 14.82
CA ALA A 95 -22.28 -7.60 14.71
C ALA A 95 -22.22 -6.82 13.38
N TRP A 96 -23.23 -7.02 12.54
CA TRP A 96 -23.44 -6.29 11.29
C TRP A 96 -24.89 -5.84 11.17
N TYR A 97 -25.12 -4.72 10.49
CA TYR A 97 -26.44 -4.12 10.30
C TYR A 97 -26.47 -3.18 9.08
N LEU A 98 -27.67 -2.77 8.65
CA LEU A 98 -27.83 -1.82 7.55
C LEU A 98 -28.11 -0.41 8.08
N GLU A 99 -27.62 0.58 7.35
CA GLU A 99 -27.93 2.00 7.56
C GLU A 99 -28.41 2.64 6.25
N LEU A 100 -29.44 3.47 6.36
CA LEU A 100 -29.82 4.43 5.33
C LEU A 100 -29.13 5.76 5.59
N THR A 101 -28.37 6.24 4.62
CA THR A 101 -27.79 7.58 4.61
C THR A 101 -28.72 8.52 3.85
N LEU A 102 -29.22 9.52 4.56
CA LEU A 102 -30.15 10.53 4.07
C LEU A 102 -29.39 11.78 3.60
N PRO A 103 -29.74 12.37 2.44
CA PRO A 103 -29.13 13.61 1.96
C PRO A 103 -29.30 14.77 2.93
N SER A 104 -28.41 15.76 2.86
CA SER A 104 -28.53 16.97 3.67
C SER A 104 -29.68 17.86 3.23
N CYS A 105 -30.28 18.58 4.18
CA CYS A 105 -31.23 19.65 3.92
C CYS A 105 -30.85 20.91 4.69
N ARG A 106 -31.42 22.06 4.30
CA ARG A 106 -31.29 23.25 5.13
C ARG A 106 -32.08 23.03 6.42
N PRO A 107 -31.60 23.52 7.58
CA PRO A 107 -32.38 23.47 8.81
C PRO A 107 -33.75 24.15 8.60
N CYS A 108 -34.82 23.43 8.89
CA CYS A 108 -36.20 23.92 8.82
C CYS A 108 -37.05 23.24 9.87
N ASP A 109 -38.11 23.90 10.34
CA ASP A 109 -39.07 23.37 11.31
C ASP A 109 -40.06 22.41 10.63
N ALA A 110 -39.54 21.25 10.21
CA ALA A 110 -40.29 20.21 9.52
C ALA A 110 -39.73 18.82 9.87
N SER A 111 -40.56 17.81 9.70
CA SER A 111 -40.16 16.41 9.80
C SER A 111 -40.69 15.62 8.60
N PHE A 112 -40.13 14.44 8.37
CA PHE A 112 -40.71 13.49 7.44
C PHE A 112 -40.74 12.09 8.03
N THR A 113 -41.71 11.29 7.56
CA THR A 113 -41.83 9.87 7.95
C THR A 113 -41.08 9.02 6.93
N LEU A 114 -40.13 8.23 7.41
CA LEU A 114 -39.34 7.29 6.64
C LEU A 114 -39.77 5.86 6.97
N ASP A 115 -40.10 5.09 5.95
CA ASP A 115 -40.21 3.63 6.05
C ASP A 115 -38.81 3.03 6.01
N VAL A 116 -38.36 2.52 7.16
CA VAL A 116 -37.03 1.93 7.34
C VAL A 116 -37.01 0.42 7.08
N GLY A 117 -38.08 -0.12 6.48
CA GLY A 117 -38.19 -1.50 6.06
C GLY A 117 -39.20 -2.29 6.88
N ASN A 118 -39.80 -3.32 6.26
CA ASN A 118 -40.82 -4.18 6.88
C ASN A 118 -42.01 -3.39 7.49
N GLY A 119 -42.33 -2.21 6.93
CA GLY A 119 -43.42 -1.35 7.39
C GLY A 119 -43.12 -0.55 8.66
N ILE A 120 -41.89 -0.57 9.17
CA ILE A 120 -41.49 0.21 10.34
C ILE A 120 -41.29 1.67 9.93
N LEU A 121 -42.09 2.57 10.53
CA LEU A 121 -42.06 4.00 10.24
C LEU A 121 -41.28 4.75 11.31
N GLN A 122 -40.37 5.62 10.88
CA GLN A 122 -39.59 6.48 11.75
C GLN A 122 -39.73 7.95 11.36
N GLU A 123 -39.99 8.80 12.34
CA GLU A 123 -40.04 10.25 12.13
C GLU A 123 -38.63 10.86 12.19
N ILE A 124 -38.30 11.66 11.17
CA ILE A 124 -37.00 12.29 11.01
C ILE A 124 -37.16 13.82 11.04
N ASP A 125 -36.62 14.44 12.10
CA ASP A 125 -36.51 15.89 12.22
C ASP A 125 -35.45 16.45 11.24
N MET A 126 -35.88 17.38 10.38
CA MET A 126 -35.05 18.01 9.34
C MET A 126 -34.07 19.05 9.90
N ARG A 127 -34.26 19.56 11.13
CA ARG A 127 -33.28 20.45 11.79
C ARG A 127 -31.94 19.76 12.04
N GLY A 128 -31.98 18.43 12.22
CA GLY A 128 -30.81 17.59 12.44
C GLY A 128 -30.09 17.13 11.17
N MET A 129 -30.46 17.63 9.99
CA MET A 129 -29.95 17.14 8.70
C MET A 129 -29.01 18.09 7.90
N PRO A 130 -28.35 19.14 8.46
CA PRO A 130 -27.48 20.01 7.65
C PRO A 130 -26.28 19.28 7.03
N ASN A 131 -25.83 18.19 7.66
CA ASN A 131 -24.73 17.34 7.18
C ASN A 131 -25.22 15.97 6.67
N GLY A 132 -26.53 15.83 6.41
CA GLY A 132 -27.18 14.54 6.22
C GLY A 132 -27.47 13.84 7.55
N ARG A 133 -28.14 12.69 7.48
CA ARG A 133 -28.48 11.89 8.67
C ARG A 133 -28.39 10.42 8.35
N ARG A 134 -28.06 9.61 9.35
CA ARG A 134 -28.03 8.15 9.23
C ARG A 134 -29.10 7.55 10.12
N VAL A 135 -29.73 6.51 9.61
CA VAL A 135 -30.82 5.81 10.28
C VAL A 135 -30.59 4.32 10.09
N THR A 136 -30.72 3.54 11.16
CA THR A 136 -30.66 2.07 11.05
C THR A 136 -31.82 1.59 10.19
N ALA A 137 -31.52 0.69 9.27
CA ALA A 137 -32.50 0.11 8.35
C ALA A 137 -32.69 -1.38 8.64
N GLU A 138 -33.91 -1.86 8.46
CA GLU A 138 -34.24 -3.27 8.60
C GLU A 138 -33.85 -4.08 7.38
N LEU A 139 -33.66 -5.39 7.59
CA LEU A 139 -33.37 -6.34 6.52
C LEU A 139 -34.64 -6.60 5.69
N SER A 140 -34.91 -5.69 4.75
CA SER A 140 -36.13 -5.66 3.95
C SER A 140 -35.86 -5.90 2.47
N GLN A 141 -36.71 -6.71 1.83
CA GLN A 141 -36.76 -6.84 0.37
C GLN A 141 -37.57 -5.70 -0.27
N GLU A 142 -38.49 -5.10 0.48
CA GLU A 142 -39.25 -3.93 0.05
C GLU A 142 -38.38 -2.67 0.06
N SER A 143 -38.67 -1.74 -0.84
CA SER A 143 -37.97 -0.46 -0.94
C SER A 143 -38.23 0.44 0.27
N PHE A 144 -37.17 1.04 0.79
CA PHE A 144 -37.23 2.09 1.79
C PHE A 144 -37.76 3.37 1.16
N ARG A 145 -38.62 4.12 1.85
CA ARG A 145 -39.27 5.29 1.24
C ARG A 145 -39.65 6.39 2.21
N ILE A 146 -39.57 7.63 1.72
CA ILE A 146 -40.16 8.79 2.40
C ILE A 146 -41.66 8.79 2.12
N VAL A 147 -42.46 8.54 3.16
CA VAL A 147 -43.91 8.35 3.07
C VAL A 147 -44.65 9.69 3.07
N SER A 148 -44.25 10.60 3.96
CA SER A 148 -44.94 11.89 4.15
C SER A 148 -44.02 12.94 4.74
N PHE A 149 -44.39 14.21 4.56
CA PHE A 149 -43.75 15.37 5.19
C PHE A 149 -44.74 16.07 6.12
N GLN A 150 -44.25 16.64 7.22
CA GLN A 150 -45.01 17.43 8.17
C GLN A 150 -44.34 18.80 8.38
N GLY A 151 -45.13 19.83 8.66
CA GLY A 151 -44.64 21.21 8.84
C GLY A 151 -44.31 21.91 7.52
N THR A 152 -43.28 22.75 7.52
CA THR A 152 -42.84 23.56 6.37
C THR A 152 -41.47 23.10 5.85
N PRO A 153 -41.40 21.97 5.11
CA PRO A 153 -40.14 21.38 4.68
C PRO A 153 -39.39 22.23 3.66
N ASP A 154 -38.06 22.12 3.66
CA ASP A 154 -37.20 22.74 2.65
C ASP A 154 -37.58 22.27 1.24
N ARG A 155 -38.10 23.19 0.41
CA ARG A 155 -38.52 22.90 -0.97
C ARG A 155 -37.39 22.34 -1.82
N HIS A 156 -36.14 22.76 -1.57
CA HIS A 156 -34.99 22.21 -2.30
C HIS A 156 -34.72 20.74 -1.95
N PHE A 157 -35.13 20.31 -0.77
CA PHE A 157 -35.08 18.91 -0.37
C PHE A 157 -36.26 18.14 -0.98
N THR A 158 -37.50 18.59 -0.80
CA THR A 158 -38.70 17.86 -1.27
C THR A 158 -38.71 17.63 -2.79
N ASP A 159 -38.23 18.61 -3.56
CA ASP A 159 -38.28 18.58 -5.02
C ASP A 159 -37.01 17.94 -5.62
N GLY A 160 -35.95 17.85 -4.81
CA GLY A 160 -34.62 17.43 -5.23
C GLY A 160 -34.13 16.12 -4.61
N VAL A 161 -34.99 15.38 -3.91
CA VAL A 161 -34.67 14.09 -3.28
C VAL A 161 -35.45 12.96 -3.93
N GLU A 162 -34.76 11.86 -4.23
CA GLU A 162 -35.42 10.62 -4.59
C GLU A 162 -36.08 10.03 -3.34
N ARG A 163 -37.40 9.76 -3.43
CA ARG A 163 -38.19 9.33 -2.28
C ARG A 163 -38.08 7.85 -1.97
N THR A 164 -37.39 7.09 -2.81
CA THR A 164 -37.27 5.63 -2.73
C THR A 164 -35.81 5.21 -2.78
N CYS A 165 -35.47 4.18 -2.01
CA CYS A 165 -34.20 3.48 -2.04
C CYS A 165 -34.50 1.99 -2.14
N HIS A 166 -33.95 1.30 -3.13
CA HIS A 166 -34.22 -0.11 -3.33
C HIS A 166 -33.77 -0.95 -2.13
N GLY A 167 -34.64 -1.87 -1.71
CA GLY A 167 -34.38 -2.87 -0.68
C GLY A 167 -33.31 -3.88 -1.09
N LEU A 168 -33.25 -4.99 -0.37
CA LEU A 168 -32.39 -6.13 -0.69
C LEU A 168 -33.05 -7.03 -1.75
N PRO A 169 -32.28 -7.77 -2.56
CA PRO A 169 -32.84 -8.63 -3.60
C PRO A 169 -33.64 -9.79 -3.00
N THR A 170 -34.65 -10.22 -3.75
CA THR A 170 -35.45 -11.41 -3.40
C THR A 170 -34.71 -12.72 -3.66
N PHE A 171 -33.84 -12.73 -4.67
CA PHE A 171 -32.96 -13.83 -5.04
C PHE A 171 -31.60 -13.27 -5.44
N GLY A 172 -30.53 -13.98 -5.05
CA GLY A 172 -29.15 -13.52 -5.26
C GLY A 172 -28.65 -12.64 -4.12
N ALA A 173 -27.51 -11.98 -4.34
CA ALA A 173 -26.81 -11.21 -3.30
C ALA A 173 -26.81 -9.71 -3.58
N ALA A 174 -27.15 -8.91 -2.56
CA ALA A 174 -26.79 -7.50 -2.53
C ALA A 174 -25.29 -7.38 -2.26
N VAL A 175 -24.60 -6.60 -3.07
CA VAL A 175 -23.16 -6.42 -2.97
C VAL A 175 -22.84 -5.06 -2.37
N PHE A 176 -21.95 -5.03 -1.38
CA PHE A 176 -21.43 -3.79 -0.78
C PHE A 176 -19.91 -3.74 -0.91
N THR A 177 -19.36 -2.60 -1.34
CA THR A 177 -17.91 -2.47 -1.60
C THR A 177 -17.14 -2.03 -0.37
N ALA A 178 -15.97 -2.63 -0.15
CA ALA A 178 -15.03 -2.27 0.91
C ALA A 178 -14.17 -1.03 0.58
N LEU A 179 -14.41 -0.37 -0.56
CA LEU A 179 -13.64 0.79 -1.00
C LEU A 179 -13.60 1.86 0.10
N ALA A 180 -12.38 2.15 0.56
CA ALA A 180 -12.06 3.21 1.50
C ALA A 180 -12.18 4.58 0.81
N GLY A 181 -13.40 5.00 0.50
CA GLY A 181 -13.74 6.31 -0.06
C GLY A 181 -14.36 7.22 1.00
N ASP A 182 -13.67 8.32 1.30
CA ASP A 182 -14.09 9.54 1.98
C ASP A 182 -15.13 9.46 3.12
N ARG A 183 -14.65 9.69 4.35
CA ARG A 183 -15.33 10.28 5.54
C ARG A 183 -16.66 9.68 6.03
N THR A 184 -17.27 8.75 5.30
CA THR A 184 -18.56 8.13 5.63
C THR A 184 -18.33 6.66 6.01
N PRO A 185 -18.48 6.30 7.29
CA PRO A 185 -18.29 4.91 7.72
C PRO A 185 -19.35 4.02 7.07
N GLY A 186 -18.97 2.79 6.73
CA GLY A 186 -19.83 1.75 6.13
C GLY A 186 -19.55 1.47 4.66
N PHE A 187 -19.88 0.24 4.25
CA PHE A 187 -19.72 -0.29 2.91
C PHE A 187 -20.93 0.16 2.05
N PRO A 188 -20.75 1.04 1.05
CA PRO A 188 -21.84 1.42 0.16
C PRO A 188 -22.20 0.28 -0.80
N ARG A 189 -23.41 0.30 -1.37
CA ARG A 189 -23.83 -0.69 -2.36
C ARG A 189 -22.97 -0.58 -3.62
N ALA A 190 -22.44 -1.70 -4.07
CA ALA A 190 -21.64 -1.77 -5.28
C ALA A 190 -22.54 -1.68 -6.53
N GLN A 191 -22.04 -0.99 -7.56
CA GLN A 191 -22.69 -0.90 -8.88
C GLN A 191 -22.01 -1.80 -9.92
N GLU A 192 -20.84 -2.33 -9.58
CA GLU A 192 -20.02 -3.20 -10.41
C GLU A 192 -19.09 -4.00 -9.51
N LEU A 193 -18.61 -5.14 -10.02
CA LEU A 193 -17.53 -5.91 -9.41
C LEU A 193 -16.21 -5.56 -10.11
N ARG A 194 -15.13 -5.49 -9.36
CA ARG A 194 -13.79 -5.21 -9.88
C ARG A 194 -12.83 -6.27 -9.39
N THR A 195 -11.91 -6.69 -10.25
CA THR A 195 -10.82 -7.59 -9.87
C THR A 195 -9.98 -6.98 -8.76
N ASP A 196 -9.48 -7.82 -7.84
CA ASP A 196 -8.85 -7.45 -6.55
C ASP A 196 -9.74 -6.66 -5.58
N GLY A 197 -10.99 -6.40 -5.94
CA GLY A 197 -11.96 -5.72 -5.08
C GLY A 197 -12.45 -6.65 -3.98
N SER A 198 -12.58 -6.11 -2.76
CA SER A 198 -13.23 -6.80 -1.65
C SER A 198 -14.67 -6.34 -1.48
N TYR A 199 -15.57 -7.30 -1.33
CA TYR A 199 -17.01 -7.09 -1.35
C TYR A 199 -17.69 -7.91 -0.27
N ALA A 200 -18.68 -7.30 0.37
CA ALA A 200 -19.60 -7.99 1.26
C ALA A 200 -20.85 -8.39 0.48
N LEU A 201 -21.13 -9.69 0.42
CA LEU A 201 -22.31 -10.28 -0.19
C LEU A 201 -23.36 -10.54 0.89
N LEU A 202 -24.54 -9.95 0.75
CA LEU A 202 -25.68 -10.12 1.65
C LEU A 202 -26.83 -10.76 0.87
N TRP A 203 -27.25 -11.96 1.27
CA TRP A 203 -28.30 -12.70 0.58
C TRP A 203 -29.23 -13.42 1.55
N LYS A 204 -30.45 -13.70 1.09
CA LYS A 204 -31.43 -14.54 1.79
C LYS A 204 -31.65 -15.86 1.07
N ALA A 205 -31.76 -15.81 -0.25
CA ALA A 205 -31.91 -16.97 -1.12
C ALA A 205 -30.88 -16.90 -2.27
N PRO A 206 -30.28 -18.04 -2.68
CA PRO A 206 -30.48 -19.38 -2.14
C PRO A 206 -29.83 -19.56 -0.74
N GLU A 207 -30.41 -20.44 0.09
CA GLU A 207 -29.89 -20.69 1.45
C GLU A 207 -28.48 -21.27 1.42
N ASN A 208 -28.22 -22.19 0.48
CA ASN A 208 -26.93 -22.82 0.28
C ASN A 208 -26.27 -22.29 -0.98
N LEU A 209 -25.31 -21.37 -0.81
CA LEU A 209 -24.41 -20.93 -1.88
C LEU A 209 -23.16 -21.80 -1.91
N ASN A 210 -22.92 -22.39 -3.07
CA ASN A 210 -21.66 -23.06 -3.38
C ASN A 210 -20.72 -22.03 -4.01
N PHE A 211 -19.80 -21.51 -3.21
CA PHE A 211 -18.77 -20.59 -3.68
C PHE A 211 -17.78 -21.37 -4.58
N PRO A 212 -17.39 -20.83 -5.75
CA PRO A 212 -16.24 -21.31 -6.49
C PRO A 212 -15.00 -21.43 -5.59
N GLU A 213 -14.15 -22.43 -5.81
CA GLU A 213 -12.95 -22.67 -4.98
C GLU A 213 -11.99 -21.46 -4.93
N GLU A 214 -11.98 -20.64 -5.99
CA GLU A 214 -11.21 -19.40 -6.09
C GLU A 214 -11.69 -18.30 -5.13
N LEU A 215 -12.96 -18.35 -4.71
CA LEU A 215 -13.52 -17.42 -3.74
C LEU A 215 -13.44 -18.05 -2.36
N VAL A 216 -12.61 -17.49 -1.49
CA VAL A 216 -12.53 -17.88 -0.08
C VAL A 216 -13.42 -16.94 0.75
N PRO A 217 -14.69 -17.32 1.06
CA PRO A 217 -15.59 -16.45 1.80
C PRO A 217 -15.25 -16.42 3.29
N ASP A 218 -15.11 -15.22 3.84
CA ASP A 218 -15.12 -14.98 5.29
C ASP A 218 -16.58 -14.77 5.73
N LYS A 219 -17.19 -15.80 6.33
CA LYS A 219 -18.62 -15.84 6.65
C LYS A 219 -18.91 -15.22 8.03
N PHE A 220 -19.95 -14.40 8.07
CA PHE A 220 -20.46 -13.78 9.30
C PHE A 220 -21.65 -14.57 9.85
N HIS A 221 -22.05 -14.25 11.07
CA HIS A 221 -23.21 -14.87 11.70
C HIS A 221 -24.49 -14.46 10.96
N SER A 222 -25.30 -15.43 10.59
CA SER A 222 -26.59 -15.18 9.93
C SER A 222 -27.58 -14.52 10.88
N ARG A 223 -28.45 -13.65 10.35
CA ARG A 223 -29.48 -12.93 11.11
C ARG A 223 -30.80 -12.96 10.36
N GLU A 224 -31.88 -13.41 11.00
CA GLU A 224 -33.24 -13.41 10.42
C GLU A 224 -33.32 -14.10 9.03
N GLY A 225 -32.54 -15.17 8.85
CA GLY A 225 -32.43 -15.90 7.57
C GLY A 225 -31.54 -15.22 6.51
N TRP A 226 -30.97 -14.05 6.81
CA TRP A 226 -29.97 -13.39 5.98
C TRP A 226 -28.57 -13.87 6.31
N ASN A 227 -27.79 -14.10 5.26
CA ASN A 227 -26.41 -14.54 5.31
C ASN A 227 -25.50 -13.43 4.78
N LEU A 228 -24.32 -13.30 5.39
CA LEU A 228 -23.33 -12.31 5.01
C LEU A 228 -21.96 -12.99 4.88
N ALA A 229 -21.26 -12.70 3.78
CA ALA A 229 -19.88 -13.12 3.58
C ALA A 229 -19.05 -12.00 2.95
N LEU A 230 -17.81 -11.85 3.39
CA LEU A 230 -16.82 -11.03 2.69
C LEU A 230 -16.05 -11.92 1.72
N ILE A 231 -15.92 -11.45 0.48
CA ILE A 231 -15.11 -12.09 -0.56
C ILE A 231 -14.13 -11.08 -1.15
N THR A 232 -13.04 -11.58 -1.72
CA THR A 232 -12.15 -10.79 -2.57
C THR A 232 -12.20 -11.41 -3.96
N VAL A 233 -12.56 -10.62 -4.97
CA VAL A 233 -12.57 -11.07 -6.37
C VAL A 233 -11.11 -11.24 -6.81
N PRO A 234 -10.71 -12.39 -7.36
CA PRO A 234 -9.35 -12.61 -7.83
C PRO A 234 -8.91 -11.58 -8.87
N THR A 235 -7.60 -11.38 -9.01
CA THR A 235 -7.01 -10.50 -10.04
C THR A 235 -7.37 -10.97 -11.46
N SER A 236 -7.49 -12.28 -11.63
CA SER A 236 -7.87 -12.94 -12.88
C SER A 236 -8.80 -14.11 -12.55
N PRO A 237 -10.11 -13.85 -12.36
CA PRO A 237 -11.07 -14.91 -12.07
C PRO A 237 -11.22 -15.84 -13.28
N SER A 238 -11.44 -17.13 -13.05
CA SER A 238 -11.85 -18.02 -14.14
C SER A 238 -13.21 -17.62 -14.72
N ASP A 239 -13.50 -18.05 -15.96
CA ASP A 239 -14.79 -17.80 -16.60
C ASP A 239 -15.95 -18.33 -15.75
N ALA A 240 -15.79 -19.51 -15.14
CA ALA A 240 -16.80 -20.08 -14.24
C ALA A 240 -17.01 -19.24 -12.98
N CYS A 241 -15.94 -18.71 -12.37
CA CYS A 241 -16.05 -17.81 -11.23
C CYS A 241 -16.73 -16.49 -11.63
N ALA A 242 -16.39 -15.96 -12.81
CA ALA A 242 -16.97 -14.73 -13.33
C ALA A 242 -18.48 -14.89 -13.59
N GLU A 243 -18.88 -15.89 -14.37
CA GLU A 243 -20.28 -16.21 -14.64
C GLU A 243 -21.09 -16.44 -13.36
N TRP A 244 -20.51 -17.12 -12.37
CA TRP A 244 -21.16 -17.35 -11.09
C TRP A 244 -21.42 -16.03 -10.33
N LEU A 245 -20.43 -15.14 -10.27
CA LEU A 245 -20.56 -13.83 -9.61
C LEU A 245 -21.58 -12.95 -10.33
N GLU A 246 -21.54 -12.90 -11.66
CA GLU A 246 -22.48 -12.12 -12.47
C GLU A 246 -23.90 -12.68 -12.33
N SER A 247 -24.07 -14.01 -12.32
CA SER A 247 -25.38 -14.66 -12.10
C SER A 247 -25.92 -14.44 -10.70
N LEU A 248 -25.07 -14.44 -9.67
CA LEU A 248 -25.50 -14.27 -8.27
C LEU A 248 -25.87 -12.82 -7.95
N THR A 249 -25.14 -11.87 -8.52
CA THR A 249 -25.21 -10.45 -8.12
C THR A 249 -25.91 -9.57 -9.15
N GLY A 250 -25.97 -10.01 -10.42
CA GLY A 250 -26.42 -9.20 -11.55
C GLY A 250 -25.44 -8.07 -11.93
N LEU A 251 -24.24 -8.04 -11.36
CA LEU A 251 -23.23 -7.01 -11.61
C LEU A 251 -22.15 -7.52 -12.56
N THR A 252 -21.69 -6.67 -13.48
CA THR A 252 -20.59 -7.01 -14.40
C THR A 252 -19.24 -6.95 -13.69
N ILE A 253 -18.33 -7.83 -14.08
CA ILE A 253 -16.94 -7.81 -13.60
C ILE A 253 -16.06 -6.97 -14.53
N ASN A 254 -15.49 -5.91 -13.96
CA ASN A 254 -14.55 -5.01 -14.63
C ASN A 254 -13.13 -5.22 -14.09
N GLY A 255 -12.13 -4.77 -14.86
CA GLY A 255 -10.76 -4.73 -14.38
C GLY A 255 -10.59 -3.84 -13.15
N ALA A 256 -9.54 -4.12 -12.37
CA ALA A 256 -9.10 -3.30 -11.25
C ALA A 256 -8.99 -1.82 -11.65
N VAL A 257 -9.34 -0.91 -10.74
CA VAL A 257 -9.20 0.53 -11.00
C VAL A 257 -7.71 0.84 -11.18
N PRO A 258 -7.32 1.44 -12.32
CA PRO A 258 -5.94 1.84 -12.52
C PRO A 258 -5.51 2.79 -11.40
N SER A 259 -4.43 2.45 -10.70
CA SER A 259 -3.96 3.26 -9.57
C SER A 259 -2.45 3.26 -9.46
N ILE A 260 -1.91 4.41 -9.04
CA ILE A 260 -0.50 4.58 -8.70
C ILE A 260 -0.43 4.84 -7.20
N SER A 261 0.32 4.00 -6.48
CA SER A 261 0.56 4.16 -5.05
C SER A 261 2.05 4.05 -4.73
N ILE A 262 2.43 4.51 -3.54
CA ILE A 262 3.82 4.43 -3.05
C ILE A 262 3.90 3.16 -2.20
N ALA A 263 4.74 2.20 -2.59
CA ALA A 263 5.09 1.04 -1.76
C ALA A 263 6.20 1.35 -0.76
N TRP A 264 7.12 2.25 -1.12
CA TRP A 264 8.22 2.66 -0.25
C TRP A 264 8.60 4.13 -0.50
N PRO A 265 8.89 4.95 0.54
CA PRO A 265 8.90 4.59 1.96
C PRO A 265 7.49 4.34 2.51
N PHE A 266 7.37 3.59 3.62
CA PHE A 266 6.06 3.27 4.22
C PHE A 266 5.35 4.49 4.81
N LEU A 267 6.12 5.49 5.25
CA LEU A 267 5.58 6.73 5.79
C LEU A 267 5.13 7.66 4.67
N THR A 268 3.86 7.52 4.32
CA THR A 268 3.20 8.34 3.31
C THR A 268 1.89 8.91 3.82
N GLN A 269 1.60 10.13 3.40
CA GLN A 269 0.35 10.81 3.66
C GLN A 269 -0.31 11.15 2.32
N SER A 270 -1.47 10.57 2.04
CA SER A 270 -2.26 10.98 0.88
C SER A 270 -2.96 12.30 1.16
N SER A 271 -2.59 13.35 0.42
CA SER A 271 -3.22 14.68 0.51
C SER A 271 -4.45 14.81 -0.39
N SER A 272 -4.55 13.97 -1.43
CA SER A 272 -5.72 13.79 -2.29
C SER A 272 -5.64 12.45 -3.03
N LEU A 273 -6.67 12.09 -3.81
CA LEU A 273 -6.67 10.90 -4.67
C LEU A 273 -5.42 10.84 -5.56
N ASN A 274 -5.04 11.97 -6.14
CA ASN A 274 -3.92 12.07 -7.09
C ASN A 274 -2.65 12.60 -6.44
N SER A 275 -2.58 12.70 -5.10
CA SER A 275 -1.37 13.19 -4.46
C SER A 275 -1.01 12.56 -3.14
N ALA A 276 0.27 12.24 -3.03
CA ALA A 276 0.86 11.70 -1.82
C ALA A 276 2.10 12.51 -1.43
N GLU A 277 2.30 12.65 -0.13
CA GLU A 277 3.53 13.12 0.48
C GLU A 277 4.19 11.93 1.15
N CYS A 278 5.52 11.89 1.15
CA CYS A 278 6.31 10.80 1.70
C CYS A 278 7.59 11.36 2.31
N VAL A 279 8.21 10.60 3.21
CA VAL A 279 9.50 10.99 3.81
C VAL A 279 10.58 11.01 2.72
N ALA A 280 11.56 11.90 2.86
CA ALA A 280 12.75 11.89 2.02
C ALA A 280 13.45 10.52 2.10
N SER A 281 13.69 9.91 0.95
CA SER A 281 14.30 8.57 0.81
C SER A 281 15.24 8.58 -0.39
N THR A 282 16.28 7.75 -0.36
CA THR A 282 17.21 7.56 -1.48
C THR A 282 16.56 6.87 -2.68
N ALA A 283 15.43 6.21 -2.47
CA ALA A 283 14.59 5.64 -3.51
C ALA A 283 13.12 5.65 -3.07
N ILE A 284 12.22 5.87 -4.03
CA ILE A 284 10.78 5.78 -3.86
C ILE A 284 10.30 4.64 -4.76
N ILE A 285 9.68 3.61 -4.17
CA ILE A 285 9.09 2.52 -4.94
C ILE A 285 7.63 2.83 -5.17
N LEU A 286 7.24 2.90 -6.43
CA LEU A 286 5.88 3.10 -6.88
C LEU A 286 5.29 1.79 -7.38
N THR A 287 4.02 1.57 -7.08
CA THR A 287 3.26 0.45 -7.62
C THR A 287 2.19 0.99 -8.54
N ALA A 288 2.13 0.44 -9.75
CA ALA A 288 1.08 0.69 -10.71
C ALA A 288 0.21 -0.56 -10.80
N ARG A 289 -1.07 -0.42 -10.43
CA ARG A 289 -2.05 -1.51 -10.43
C ARG A 289 -3.16 -1.28 -11.44
N GLY A 290 -3.70 -2.33 -12.01
CA GLY A 290 -4.85 -2.27 -12.93
C GLY A 290 -4.64 -1.35 -14.14
N MET A 291 -3.40 -1.15 -14.57
CA MET A 291 -3.09 -0.21 -15.65
C MET A 291 -3.61 -0.74 -17.00
N PRO A 292 -4.07 0.14 -17.91
CA PRO A 292 -4.39 -0.28 -19.27
C PRO A 292 -3.11 -0.66 -20.00
N VAL A 293 -2.92 -1.95 -20.24
CA VAL A 293 -1.77 -2.52 -20.96
C VAL A 293 -2.27 -3.15 -22.28
N GLY A 294 -1.61 -2.84 -23.40
CA GLY A 294 -1.94 -3.46 -24.69
C GLY A 294 -1.71 -4.98 -24.66
N GLN A 295 -2.47 -5.75 -25.45
CA GLN A 295 -2.44 -7.22 -25.44
C GLN A 295 -1.04 -7.84 -25.63
N THR A 296 -0.12 -7.14 -26.31
CA THR A 296 1.25 -7.59 -26.60
C THR A 296 2.33 -6.94 -25.74
N ALA A 297 1.97 -6.01 -24.84
CA ALA A 297 2.94 -5.31 -24.00
C ALA A 297 3.31 -6.13 -22.74
N ASN A 298 4.58 -6.01 -22.31
CA ASN A 298 5.11 -6.71 -21.13
C ASN A 298 4.56 -6.12 -19.82
N GLY A 299 4.24 -4.83 -19.80
CA GLY A 299 3.69 -4.14 -18.64
C GLY A 299 3.30 -2.70 -18.97
N PRO A 300 2.79 -1.93 -18.00
CA PRO A 300 2.41 -0.54 -18.22
C PRO A 300 3.64 0.35 -18.41
N THR A 301 3.52 1.37 -19.25
CA THR A 301 4.57 2.39 -19.41
C THR A 301 4.21 3.60 -18.57
N MET A 302 5.08 3.92 -17.60
CA MET A 302 4.94 5.07 -16.73
C MET A 302 5.85 6.20 -17.21
N LEU A 303 5.33 7.43 -17.16
CA LEU A 303 6.05 8.67 -17.41
C LEU A 303 6.34 9.37 -16.09
N LEU A 304 7.60 9.73 -15.88
CA LEU A 304 8.00 10.70 -14.88
C LEU A 304 8.15 12.06 -15.57
N LEU A 305 7.32 13.00 -15.14
CA LEU A 305 7.37 14.40 -15.51
C LEU A 305 8.00 15.18 -14.35
N SER A 306 9.21 15.68 -14.58
CA SER A 306 9.91 16.51 -13.59
C SER A 306 10.64 17.63 -14.33
N GLY A 307 10.22 18.88 -14.15
CA GLY A 307 10.82 20.02 -14.84
C GLY A 307 10.64 19.91 -16.37
N GLN A 308 11.76 20.01 -17.08
CA GLN A 308 11.86 19.76 -18.52
C GLN A 308 12.19 18.29 -18.87
N ASN A 309 12.52 17.47 -17.88
CA ASN A 309 12.90 16.08 -18.11
C ASN A 309 11.65 15.20 -18.12
N ARG A 310 11.54 14.38 -19.17
CA ARG A 310 10.53 13.34 -19.31
C ARG A 310 11.26 12.00 -19.35
N LEU A 311 11.09 11.19 -18.32
CA LEU A 311 11.59 9.82 -18.31
C LEU A 311 10.42 8.88 -18.51
N SER A 312 10.63 7.80 -19.23
CA SER A 312 9.66 6.73 -19.41
C SER A 312 10.26 5.40 -18.97
N ALA A 313 9.49 4.59 -18.26
CA ALA A 313 9.88 3.24 -17.90
C ALA A 313 8.69 2.29 -18.16
N THR A 314 8.97 1.12 -18.72
CA THR A 314 7.96 0.07 -18.92
C THR A 314 8.13 -0.98 -17.83
N GLY A 315 7.04 -1.33 -17.17
CA GLY A 315 7.01 -2.36 -16.14
C GLY A 315 7.41 -3.72 -16.72
N VAL A 316 8.16 -4.49 -15.93
CA VAL A 316 8.49 -5.89 -16.26
C VAL A 316 7.24 -6.76 -16.12
N ASP A 317 6.48 -6.52 -15.06
CA ASP A 317 5.21 -7.19 -14.77
C ASP A 317 4.02 -6.38 -15.27
N ARG A 318 2.91 -7.08 -15.54
CA ARG A 318 1.65 -6.44 -15.96
C ARG A 318 0.89 -5.81 -14.80
N ASP A 319 0.75 -6.54 -13.70
CA ASP A 319 0.01 -6.09 -12.51
C ASP A 319 0.39 -6.94 -11.27
N PRO A 320 0.82 -6.36 -10.13
CA PRO A 320 1.26 -4.98 -9.96
C PRO A 320 2.62 -4.74 -10.62
N ALA A 321 2.77 -3.65 -11.37
CA ALA A 321 4.06 -3.24 -11.91
C ALA A 321 4.80 -2.34 -10.91
N LEU A 322 6.04 -2.70 -10.57
CA LEU A 322 6.88 -1.92 -9.66
C LEU A 322 7.85 -1.02 -10.42
N PHE A 323 7.97 0.23 -9.95
CA PHE A 323 8.89 1.22 -10.49
C PHE A 323 9.73 1.83 -9.37
N ALA A 324 11.04 1.92 -9.59
CA ALA A 324 11.94 2.62 -8.68
C ALA A 324 12.20 4.03 -9.20
N LEU A 325 11.82 5.03 -8.42
CA LEU A 325 12.16 6.43 -8.63
C LEU A 325 13.34 6.78 -7.71
N ILE A 326 14.48 7.13 -8.30
CA ILE A 326 15.64 7.63 -7.56
C ILE A 326 15.56 9.15 -7.59
N PRO A 327 15.18 9.80 -6.47
CA PRO A 327 15.10 11.25 -6.41
C PRO A 327 16.51 11.85 -6.44
N ASP A 328 16.74 12.82 -7.32
CA ASP A 328 17.96 13.64 -7.31
C ASP A 328 17.88 14.66 -6.15
N SER A 329 17.89 15.97 -6.46
CA SER A 329 17.69 17.07 -5.50
C SER A 329 16.25 17.58 -5.42
N ARG A 330 15.35 17.01 -6.23
CA ARG A 330 13.97 17.48 -6.34
C ARG A 330 13.11 16.83 -5.28
N GLN A 331 12.18 17.61 -4.75
CA GLN A 331 11.25 17.14 -3.72
C GLN A 331 9.85 16.84 -4.27
N GLN A 332 9.61 17.07 -5.57
CA GLN A 332 8.30 16.90 -6.17
C GLN A 332 8.39 16.21 -7.53
N PHE A 333 7.51 15.24 -7.73
CA PHE A 333 7.49 14.35 -8.88
C PHE A 333 6.06 14.19 -9.37
N HIS A 334 5.88 14.18 -10.69
CA HIS A 334 4.62 13.85 -11.33
C HIS A 334 4.81 12.56 -12.10
N VAL A 335 4.04 11.55 -11.75
CA VAL A 335 4.08 10.23 -12.37
C VAL A 335 2.74 9.99 -13.04
N ALA A 336 2.74 9.59 -14.30
CA ALA A 336 1.52 9.37 -15.07
C ALA A 336 1.65 8.12 -15.92
N ASN A 337 0.53 7.52 -16.31
CA ASN A 337 0.52 6.51 -17.35
C ASN A 337 0.84 7.15 -18.72
N ALA A 338 1.68 6.51 -19.54
CA ALA A 338 2.02 7.02 -20.87
C ALA A 338 0.85 6.99 -21.86
N GLY A 339 -0.10 6.07 -21.65
CA GLY A 339 -1.24 5.88 -22.54
C GLY A 339 -2.43 6.83 -22.27
N THR A 340 -2.56 7.37 -21.06
CA THR A 340 -3.70 8.19 -20.65
C THR A 340 -3.31 9.28 -19.67
N SER A 341 -3.75 10.53 -19.92
CA SER A 341 -3.51 11.68 -19.03
C SER A 341 -4.40 11.70 -17.78
N GLU A 342 -5.27 10.71 -17.62
CA GLU A 342 -6.22 10.60 -16.51
C GLU A 342 -5.65 9.87 -15.30
N ILE A 343 -4.64 9.02 -15.50
CA ILE A 343 -4.03 8.20 -14.44
C ILE A 343 -2.70 8.84 -14.04
N GLU A 344 -2.75 9.70 -13.03
CA GLU A 344 -1.60 10.46 -12.56
C GLU A 344 -1.49 10.51 -11.02
N LYS A 345 -0.25 10.63 -10.54
CA LYS A 345 0.08 10.78 -9.14
C LYS A 345 1.18 11.81 -8.95
N TYR A 346 0.92 12.77 -8.08
CA TYR A 346 1.88 13.74 -7.61
C TYR A 346 2.49 13.25 -6.30
N VAL A 347 3.81 13.06 -6.29
CA VAL A 347 4.57 12.61 -5.13
C VAL A 347 5.43 13.77 -4.62
N SER A 348 5.33 14.08 -3.32
CA SER A 348 6.17 15.08 -2.66
C SER A 348 7.00 14.42 -1.56
N THR A 349 8.28 14.77 -1.42
CA THR A 349 9.16 14.30 -0.34
C THR A 349 9.31 15.32 0.79
N THR A 350 8.38 16.29 0.86
CA THR A 350 8.38 17.38 1.85
C THR A 350 7.84 16.95 3.22
N PHE A 351 7.42 15.69 3.37
CA PHE A 351 6.88 15.18 4.61
C PHE A 351 8.02 14.96 5.60
N ASN A 352 8.25 15.96 6.44
CA ASN A 352 9.14 15.87 7.58
C ASN A 352 8.36 15.23 8.72
N VAL A 353 8.73 14.01 9.08
CA VAL A 353 8.39 13.44 10.38
C VAL A 353 9.32 14.13 11.35
N ASP A 354 8.77 14.73 12.42
CA ASP A 354 9.60 15.22 13.53
C ASP A 354 10.55 14.09 13.92
N ALA A 355 11.86 14.33 13.80
CA ALA A 355 12.91 13.34 14.01
C ALA A 355 12.97 12.78 15.45
N ALA A 356 11.96 13.09 16.27
CA ALA A 356 11.80 12.68 17.66
C ALA A 356 10.89 11.46 17.85
N ILE A 357 10.29 10.90 16.80
CA ILE A 357 9.66 9.57 16.89
C ILE A 357 10.61 8.58 16.23
N ASP A 358 11.38 7.88 17.06
CA ASP A 358 12.13 6.69 16.65
C ASP A 358 11.18 5.79 15.85
N LEU A 359 11.50 5.61 14.57
CA LEU A 359 10.76 4.71 13.71
C LEU A 359 10.71 3.34 14.40
N PRO A 360 9.55 2.66 14.44
CA PRO A 360 9.45 1.36 15.08
C PRO A 360 10.42 0.41 14.37
N GLY A 361 11.48 0.02 15.08
CA GLY A 361 12.55 -0.82 14.58
C GLY A 361 12.90 -1.89 15.60
N VAL A 362 13.65 -2.89 15.15
CA VAL A 362 14.21 -3.90 16.04
C VAL A 362 15.52 -3.37 16.61
N GLU A 363 15.67 -3.46 17.91
CA GLU A 363 16.88 -3.05 18.62
C GLU A 363 17.47 -4.22 19.40
N VAL A 364 18.78 -4.19 19.59
CA VAL A 364 19.52 -5.24 20.28
C VAL A 364 20.32 -4.60 21.40
N ALA A 365 20.12 -5.11 22.61
CA ALA A 365 20.78 -4.62 23.81
C ALA A 365 21.94 -5.52 24.19
N PHE A 366 23.11 -4.91 24.35
CA PHE A 366 24.33 -5.53 24.81
C PHE A 366 24.82 -4.85 26.08
N THR A 367 25.60 -5.56 26.88
CA THR A 367 26.33 -5.02 28.02
C THR A 367 27.80 -5.32 27.84
N ASN A 368 28.64 -4.29 27.91
CA ASN A 368 30.09 -4.46 27.80
C ASN A 368 30.70 -4.98 29.11
N THR A 369 31.99 -5.30 29.11
CA THR A 369 32.73 -5.77 30.29
C THR A 369 32.79 -4.74 31.44
N ALA A 370 32.56 -3.46 31.16
CA ALA A 370 32.47 -2.39 32.15
C ALA A 370 31.05 -2.22 32.74
N GLY A 371 30.08 -3.06 32.34
CA GLY A 371 28.70 -3.00 32.83
C GLY A 371 27.82 -1.93 32.16
N VAL A 372 28.31 -1.28 31.10
CA VAL A 372 27.55 -0.27 30.36
C VAL A 372 26.66 -0.96 29.32
N ARG A 373 25.36 -0.65 29.36
CA ARG A 373 24.38 -1.11 28.38
C ARG A 373 24.43 -0.27 27.10
N LEU A 374 24.53 -0.95 25.97
CA LEU A 374 24.51 -0.39 24.62
C LEU A 374 23.31 -0.95 23.87
N VAL A 375 22.42 -0.08 23.41
CA VAL A 375 21.28 -0.46 22.55
C VAL A 375 21.60 0.01 21.14
N VAL A 376 21.48 -0.89 20.16
CA VAL A 376 21.78 -0.59 18.76
C VAL A 376 20.67 -1.09 17.83
N PRO A 377 20.37 -0.39 16.73
CA PRO A 377 19.43 -0.87 15.71
C PRO A 377 19.93 -2.15 15.04
N PHE A 378 19.03 -3.11 14.84
CA PHE A 378 19.30 -4.44 14.29
C PHE A 378 19.88 -4.41 12.86
N GLU A 379 19.41 -3.47 12.02
CA GLU A 379 19.84 -3.34 10.63
C GLU A 379 21.23 -2.68 10.46
N GLY A 380 21.82 -2.17 11.55
CA GLY A 380 23.08 -1.44 11.52
C GLY A 380 24.32 -2.32 11.45
N ALA A 381 25.39 -1.84 10.79
CA ALA A 381 26.72 -2.46 10.82
C ALA A 381 27.23 -2.66 12.26
N ARG A 382 26.93 -1.71 13.14
CA ARG A 382 27.27 -1.74 14.57
C ARG A 382 26.62 -2.93 15.31
N CYS A 383 25.42 -3.36 14.93
CA CYS A 383 24.80 -4.54 15.53
C CYS A 383 25.61 -5.81 15.20
N LYS A 384 26.08 -5.96 13.96
CA LYS A 384 26.93 -7.10 13.56
C LYS A 384 28.26 -7.12 14.30
N GLU A 385 28.87 -5.96 14.49
CA GLU A 385 30.10 -5.81 15.30
C GLU A 385 29.87 -6.23 16.75
N CYS A 386 28.80 -5.74 17.39
CA CYS A 386 28.47 -6.11 18.76
C CYS A 386 28.15 -7.61 18.91
N ILE A 387 27.50 -8.23 17.94
CA ILE A 387 27.26 -9.69 17.93
C ILE A 387 28.59 -10.46 17.75
N ALA A 388 29.50 -9.99 16.90
CA ALA A 388 30.82 -10.60 16.76
C ALA A 388 31.61 -10.53 18.08
N LEU A 389 31.55 -9.38 18.78
CA LEU A 389 32.14 -9.24 20.12
C LEU A 389 31.46 -10.13 21.14
N ALA A 390 30.13 -10.32 21.04
CA ALA A 390 29.40 -11.23 21.91
C ALA A 390 29.80 -12.71 21.70
N ARG A 391 30.02 -13.13 20.45
CA ARG A 391 30.54 -14.47 20.11
C ARG A 391 31.96 -14.71 20.61
N LEU A 392 32.75 -13.64 20.76
CA LEU A 392 34.09 -13.68 21.34
C LEU A 392 34.08 -13.54 22.88
N ASN A 393 32.91 -13.55 23.52
CA ASN A 393 32.72 -13.32 24.95
C ASN A 393 33.27 -11.96 25.46
N GLN A 394 33.37 -10.96 24.57
CA GLN A 394 33.82 -9.60 24.89
C GLN A 394 32.65 -8.64 25.17
N MET A 395 31.43 -9.05 24.85
CA MET A 395 30.18 -8.38 25.20
C MET A 395 29.14 -9.42 25.59
N ARG A 396 28.20 -9.05 26.45
CA ARG A 396 27.04 -9.86 26.78
C ARG A 396 25.85 -9.36 25.97
N LEU A 397 25.24 -10.23 25.16
CA LEU A 397 23.94 -9.97 24.55
C LEU A 397 22.84 -10.17 25.61
N GLU A 398 22.02 -9.16 25.88
CA GLU A 398 20.98 -9.24 26.93
C GLU A 398 19.61 -9.58 26.38
N TYR A 399 19.17 -8.88 25.34
CA TYR A 399 17.87 -9.09 24.72
C TYR A 399 17.78 -8.41 23.35
N LEU A 400 16.76 -8.82 22.60
CA LEU A 400 16.29 -8.18 21.38
C LEU A 400 14.93 -7.58 21.70
N SER A 401 14.71 -6.35 21.29
CA SER A 401 13.43 -5.66 21.44
C SER A 401 12.84 -5.37 20.07
N ILE A 402 11.54 -5.59 19.96
CA ILE A 402 10.81 -5.55 18.69
C ILE A 402 9.55 -4.68 18.83
N PRO A 403 9.03 -4.10 17.74
CA PRO A 403 7.76 -3.38 17.77
C PRO A 403 6.58 -4.27 18.17
N PRO A 404 5.53 -3.72 18.81
CA PRO A 404 4.32 -4.47 19.11
C PRO A 404 3.69 -5.05 17.83
N GLY A 405 3.36 -6.34 17.85
CA GLY A 405 2.79 -7.05 16.69
C GLY A 405 3.81 -7.47 15.62
N ALA A 406 5.11 -7.20 15.82
CA ALA A 406 6.15 -7.75 14.96
C ALA A 406 6.25 -9.28 15.12
N SER A 407 6.50 -9.96 14.00
CA SER A 407 6.71 -11.40 13.92
C SER A 407 7.83 -11.73 12.95
N GLY A 408 8.34 -12.95 13.03
CA GLY A 408 9.43 -13.42 12.18
C GLY A 408 9.78 -14.87 12.49
N SER A 409 10.95 -15.31 12.07
CA SER A 409 11.45 -16.64 12.39
C SER A 409 12.96 -16.64 12.59
N VAL A 410 13.43 -17.59 13.38
CA VAL A 410 14.86 -17.88 13.51
C VAL A 410 15.11 -19.35 13.18
N TYR A 411 16.10 -19.58 12.34
CA TYR A 411 16.67 -20.89 12.08
C TYR A 411 18.05 -20.97 12.75
N LEU A 412 18.24 -21.97 13.60
CA LEU A 412 19.46 -22.24 14.32
C LEU A 412 19.98 -23.62 13.92
N GLU A 413 21.23 -23.70 13.49
CA GLU A 413 21.86 -24.96 13.11
C GLU A 413 23.15 -25.19 13.90
N ARG A 414 23.17 -26.32 14.62
CA ARG A 414 24.27 -26.78 15.47
C ARG A 414 24.62 -28.21 15.11
N ALA A 415 25.90 -28.49 14.85
CA ALA A 415 26.40 -29.86 14.62
C ALA A 415 25.50 -30.71 13.69
N ALA A 416 25.06 -30.11 12.56
CA ALA A 416 24.15 -30.70 11.56
C ALA A 416 22.69 -30.96 11.99
N THR A 417 22.25 -30.38 13.12
CA THR A 417 20.83 -30.32 13.50
C THR A 417 20.30 -28.90 13.33
N GLY A 418 19.29 -28.73 12.47
CA GLY A 418 18.63 -27.45 12.19
C GLY A 418 17.27 -27.38 12.85
N LEU A 419 17.02 -26.32 13.63
CA LEU A 419 15.75 -26.04 14.30
C LEU A 419 15.23 -24.68 13.87
N LYS A 420 13.95 -24.62 13.51
CA LYS A 420 13.26 -23.37 13.18
C LYS A 420 12.25 -23.02 14.28
N TYR A 421 12.28 -21.76 14.71
CA TYR A 421 11.34 -21.20 15.67
C TYR A 421 10.64 -19.99 15.05
N GLU A 422 9.33 -19.90 15.25
CA GLU A 422 8.55 -18.71 14.93
C GLU A 422 8.68 -17.70 16.09
N LEU A 423 8.84 -16.44 15.74
CA LEU A 423 9.08 -15.33 16.66
C LEU A 423 7.87 -14.39 16.63
N ALA A 424 7.40 -13.98 17.80
CA ALA A 424 6.34 -12.99 17.93
C ALA A 424 6.57 -12.12 19.17
N ALA A 425 6.19 -10.84 19.08
CA ALA A 425 6.20 -9.91 20.20
C ALA A 425 5.34 -10.44 21.35
N SER A 426 5.89 -10.45 22.57
CA SER A 426 5.13 -10.71 23.79
C SER A 426 4.54 -9.41 24.37
N ASP A 427 3.83 -9.52 25.49
CA ASP A 427 3.35 -8.36 26.26
C ASP A 427 4.42 -7.73 27.17
N LEU A 428 5.63 -8.30 27.22
CA LEU A 428 6.72 -7.81 28.07
C LEU A 428 7.40 -6.60 27.45
N SER A 429 7.41 -5.46 28.15
CA SER A 429 8.07 -4.23 27.68
C SER A 429 9.60 -4.32 27.77
N ALA A 430 10.29 -3.72 26.80
CA ALA A 430 11.74 -3.64 26.83
C ALA A 430 12.23 -2.65 27.91
N PRO A 431 13.31 -2.95 28.66
CA PRO A 431 13.78 -2.11 29.77
C PRO A 431 14.18 -0.68 29.41
N HIS A 432 14.61 -0.46 28.17
CA HIS A 432 15.09 0.84 27.68
C HIS A 432 14.01 1.62 26.92
N ASN A 433 12.91 0.97 26.51
CA ASN A 433 11.84 1.58 25.71
C ASN A 433 10.50 0.90 26.01
N GLN A 434 9.59 1.63 26.68
CA GLN A 434 8.26 1.14 27.06
C GLN A 434 7.34 0.85 25.86
N HIS A 435 7.66 1.39 24.69
CA HIS A 435 6.90 1.19 23.46
C HIS A 435 7.34 -0.04 22.67
N GLN A 436 8.46 -0.67 23.03
CA GLN A 436 8.90 -1.93 22.44
C GLN A 436 8.58 -3.13 23.33
N ARG A 437 8.61 -4.31 22.70
CA ARG A 437 8.32 -5.60 23.33
C ARG A 437 9.50 -6.54 23.23
N LEU A 438 9.61 -7.46 24.17
CA LEU A 438 10.56 -8.57 24.12
C LEU A 438 9.88 -9.82 23.54
N PHE A 439 10.67 -10.83 23.18
CA PHE A 439 10.12 -12.18 23.01
C PHE A 439 9.72 -12.77 24.36
N THR A 440 9.00 -13.90 24.35
CA THR A 440 8.81 -14.67 25.58
C THR A 440 10.18 -15.08 26.14
N PRO A 441 10.35 -15.21 27.47
CA PRO A 441 11.65 -15.51 28.07
C PRO A 441 12.35 -16.74 27.48
N GLU A 442 11.57 -17.77 27.13
CA GLU A 442 12.04 -19.00 26.49
C GLU A 442 12.62 -18.74 25.09
N LEU A 443 11.87 -18.06 24.22
CA LEU A 443 12.32 -17.70 22.87
C LEU A 443 13.48 -16.71 22.91
N GLN A 444 13.45 -15.76 23.85
CA GLN A 444 14.52 -14.80 24.06
C GLN A 444 15.84 -15.52 24.39
N ALA A 445 15.80 -16.50 25.29
CA ALA A 445 16.96 -17.31 25.65
C ALA A 445 17.48 -18.14 24.46
N ILE A 446 16.60 -18.79 23.69
CA ILE A 446 16.96 -19.56 22.50
C ILE A 446 17.66 -18.68 21.46
N VAL A 447 17.10 -17.50 21.17
CA VAL A 447 17.67 -16.56 20.19
C VAL A 447 19.03 -16.06 20.67
N ILE A 448 19.15 -15.68 21.93
CA ILE A 448 20.43 -15.20 22.50
C ILE A 448 21.48 -16.29 22.43
N ASP A 449 21.16 -17.50 22.90
CA ASP A 449 22.06 -18.66 22.92
C ASP A 449 22.54 -19.00 21.50
N GLY A 450 21.66 -18.94 20.50
CA GLY A 450 22.04 -19.10 19.09
C GLY A 450 22.95 -18.01 18.56
N LEU A 451 22.67 -16.74 18.89
CA LEU A 451 23.44 -15.59 18.40
C LEU A 451 24.86 -15.53 18.99
N ILE A 452 25.03 -15.89 20.27
CA ILE A 452 26.33 -15.87 20.97
C ILE A 452 27.17 -17.12 20.72
N ASP A 453 26.56 -18.24 20.33
CA ASP A 453 27.29 -19.46 20.00
C ASP A 453 28.08 -19.29 18.69
N ALA A 454 29.41 -19.27 18.81
CA ALA A 454 30.31 -19.10 17.68
C ALA A 454 30.21 -20.26 16.67
N ALA A 455 29.86 -21.47 17.13
CA ALA A 455 29.71 -22.66 16.27
C ALA A 455 28.33 -22.76 15.62
N CYS A 456 27.35 -21.95 16.05
CA CYS A 456 25.99 -21.97 15.54
C CYS A 456 25.83 -21.15 14.26
N HIS A 457 25.20 -21.74 13.24
CA HIS A 457 24.68 -21.00 12.11
C HIS A 457 23.31 -20.43 12.46
N VAL A 458 23.11 -19.14 12.20
CA VAL A 458 21.87 -18.43 12.53
C VAL A 458 21.33 -17.74 11.30
N ASP A 459 20.06 -17.95 10.99
CA ASP A 459 19.31 -17.17 10.02
C ASP A 459 18.05 -16.61 10.71
N LEU A 460 18.11 -15.32 11.06
CA LEU A 460 17.06 -14.60 11.77
C LEU A 460 16.38 -13.63 10.80
N ASP A 461 15.09 -13.80 10.56
CA ASP A 461 14.28 -13.01 9.64
C ASP A 461 13.09 -12.40 10.40
N LEU A 462 13.06 -11.06 10.49
CA LEU A 462 11.98 -10.31 11.15
C LEU A 462 11.11 -9.57 10.11
N GLY A 463 11.06 -10.09 8.88
CA GLY A 463 10.27 -9.56 7.78
C GLY A 463 10.71 -8.15 7.39
N GLY A 464 9.76 -7.21 7.45
CA GLY A 464 10.00 -5.79 7.09
C GLY A 464 10.96 -5.04 8.03
N PHE A 465 11.43 -5.67 9.11
CA PHE A 465 12.38 -5.09 10.08
C PHE A 465 13.81 -5.64 9.95
N GLY A 466 14.07 -6.41 8.89
CA GLY A 466 15.41 -6.83 8.51
C GLY A 466 15.72 -8.31 8.78
N ARG A 467 16.89 -8.72 8.30
CA ARG A 467 17.38 -10.11 8.37
C ARG A 467 18.85 -10.17 8.72
N LEU A 468 19.23 -11.13 9.56
CA LEU A 468 20.60 -11.39 9.98
C LEU A 468 20.98 -12.84 9.70
N ARG A 469 22.10 -13.03 8.99
CA ARG A 469 22.72 -14.35 8.81
C ARG A 469 24.11 -14.37 9.41
N LEU A 470 24.36 -15.34 10.28
CA LEU A 470 25.64 -15.59 10.91
C LEU A 470 26.06 -17.02 10.60
N ARG A 471 27.33 -17.21 10.19
CA ARG A 471 27.88 -18.54 9.98
C ARG A 471 28.50 -19.05 11.28
N GLY A 472 28.30 -20.34 11.58
CA GLY A 472 28.99 -21.03 12.65
C GLY A 472 30.44 -21.34 12.26
N SER A 473 31.36 -21.26 13.22
CA SER A 473 32.75 -21.69 13.09
C SER A 473 32.88 -23.15 13.54
N ALA A 474 32.51 -24.09 12.69
CA ALA A 474 32.98 -25.47 12.82
C ALA A 474 33.92 -25.77 11.66
N GLN A 475 35.16 -26.15 11.99
CA GLN A 475 36.05 -26.87 11.08
C GLN A 475 35.33 -28.19 10.71
N CYS A 476 34.71 -28.25 9.54
CA CYS A 476 34.26 -29.55 9.02
C CYS A 476 35.48 -30.33 8.52
N PRO A 477 35.63 -31.62 8.90
CA PRO A 477 36.34 -32.57 8.06
C PRO A 477 35.61 -32.63 6.72
N SER A 478 36.37 -32.54 5.65
CA SER A 478 35.89 -32.64 4.28
C SER A 478 35.35 -34.05 4.01
N ASP A 479 34.04 -34.24 4.12
CA ASP A 479 33.38 -35.17 3.20
C ASP A 479 33.15 -34.39 1.90
N ILE A 480 34.09 -34.59 0.97
CA ILE A 480 34.00 -34.06 -0.38
C ILE A 480 32.88 -34.84 -1.09
N ALA A 481 31.64 -34.40 -0.88
CA ALA A 481 30.64 -34.53 -1.93
C ALA A 481 31.18 -33.71 -3.10
N VAL A 482 31.50 -34.38 -4.21
CA VAL A 482 31.99 -33.72 -5.42
C VAL A 482 30.97 -32.63 -5.78
N PRO A 483 31.35 -31.35 -5.76
CA PRO A 483 30.42 -30.27 -6.04
C PRO A 483 29.87 -30.47 -7.45
N CYS A 484 28.54 -30.37 -7.57
CA CYS A 484 27.80 -30.65 -8.79
C CYS A 484 26.88 -29.47 -9.05
N LEU A 485 26.86 -28.98 -10.28
CA LEU A 485 25.95 -27.90 -10.65
C LEU A 485 24.59 -28.50 -11.03
N GLY A 486 23.53 -28.03 -10.39
CA GLY A 486 22.17 -28.37 -10.81
C GLY A 486 21.90 -27.96 -12.28
N PRO A 487 20.99 -28.66 -13.00
CA PRO A 487 20.74 -28.43 -14.42
C PRO A 487 20.41 -26.96 -14.76
N SER A 488 19.65 -26.28 -13.90
CA SER A 488 19.30 -24.88 -14.05
C SER A 488 20.51 -23.94 -13.99
N ILE A 489 21.48 -24.23 -13.13
CA ILE A 489 22.68 -23.40 -12.98
C ILE A 489 23.63 -23.66 -14.15
N ARG A 490 23.79 -24.92 -14.57
CA ARG A 490 24.55 -25.28 -15.79
C ARG A 490 24.02 -24.52 -17.01
N LEU A 491 22.70 -24.49 -17.20
CA LEU A 491 22.08 -23.78 -18.31
C LEU A 491 22.27 -22.26 -18.22
N ARG A 492 22.14 -21.66 -17.03
CA ARG A 492 22.36 -20.22 -16.84
C ARG A 492 23.80 -19.79 -17.07
N LEU A 493 24.77 -20.58 -16.58
CA LEU A 493 26.19 -20.34 -16.85
C LEU A 493 26.50 -20.45 -18.33
N ARG A 494 26.04 -21.53 -18.98
CA ARG A 494 26.21 -21.72 -20.43
C ARG A 494 25.58 -20.58 -21.22
N SER A 495 24.33 -20.22 -20.94
CA SER A 495 23.63 -19.10 -21.61
C SER A 495 24.38 -17.78 -21.43
N PHE A 496 24.91 -17.50 -20.24
CA PHE A 496 25.67 -16.29 -19.97
C PHE A 496 27.02 -16.27 -20.72
N MET A 497 27.72 -17.41 -20.76
CA MET A 497 28.97 -17.57 -21.51
C MET A 497 28.73 -17.41 -23.03
N THR A 498 27.66 -17.98 -23.57
CA THR A 498 27.28 -17.86 -24.99
C THR A 498 26.92 -16.41 -25.37
N GLN A 499 26.31 -15.66 -24.45
CA GLN A 499 26.00 -14.23 -24.67
C GLN A 499 27.26 -13.34 -24.69
N LEU A 500 28.38 -13.82 -24.15
CA LEU A 500 29.65 -13.09 -24.08
C LEU A 500 30.64 -13.46 -25.20
N GLN A 501 30.50 -14.63 -25.84
CA GLN A 501 31.42 -15.10 -26.87
C GLN A 501 30.89 -14.85 -28.28
N CYS A 502 31.47 -13.88 -29.00
CA CYS A 502 31.34 -13.82 -30.47
C CYS A 502 32.17 -14.89 -31.20
N SER A 503 33.10 -15.60 -30.53
CA SER A 503 34.03 -16.51 -31.23
C SER A 503 34.64 -17.58 -30.31
N ALA A 504 33.88 -18.60 -29.89
CA ALA A 504 34.35 -19.99 -29.70
C ALA A 504 33.21 -20.85 -29.10
N PRO A 505 32.96 -22.07 -29.58
CA PRO A 505 31.96 -22.94 -28.98
C PRO A 505 32.52 -23.55 -27.68
N ALA A 506 31.93 -23.21 -26.54
CA ALA A 506 32.14 -23.97 -25.31
C ALA A 506 31.68 -25.42 -25.55
N HIS A 507 32.60 -26.39 -25.45
CA HIS A 507 32.32 -27.81 -25.70
C HIS A 507 31.09 -28.29 -24.91
N ILE A 508 30.18 -28.94 -25.62
CA ILE A 508 28.84 -29.33 -25.15
C ILE A 508 28.90 -30.33 -23.97
N ASP A 509 30.03 -31.03 -23.80
CA ASP A 509 30.26 -32.06 -22.79
C ASP A 509 31.28 -31.69 -21.70
N ALA A 510 31.47 -30.41 -21.39
CA ALA A 510 32.32 -30.01 -20.26
C ALA A 510 31.71 -30.45 -18.91
N ASP A 511 32.54 -31.06 -18.05
CA ASP A 511 32.22 -31.37 -16.66
C ASP A 511 32.01 -30.08 -15.83
N ASP A 512 31.41 -30.18 -14.65
CA ASP A 512 31.06 -29.00 -13.85
C ASP A 512 32.28 -28.20 -13.39
N VAL A 513 33.41 -28.86 -13.17
CA VAL A 513 34.66 -28.20 -12.76
C VAL A 513 35.21 -27.36 -13.91
N GLN A 514 35.22 -27.91 -15.12
CA GLN A 514 35.63 -27.21 -16.34
C GLN A 514 34.70 -26.05 -16.67
N LEU A 515 33.38 -26.22 -16.50
CA LEU A 515 32.40 -25.17 -16.74
C LEU A 515 32.57 -24.00 -15.78
N VAL A 516 32.79 -24.27 -14.49
CA VAL A 516 33.03 -23.22 -13.47
C VAL A 516 34.36 -22.52 -13.70
N TYR A 517 35.41 -23.26 -14.08
CA TYR A 517 36.71 -22.66 -14.38
C TYR A 517 36.64 -21.73 -15.60
N ALA A 518 35.99 -22.18 -16.68
CA ALA A 518 35.79 -21.38 -17.89
C ALA A 518 34.94 -20.13 -17.61
N PHE A 519 33.91 -20.25 -16.76
CA PHE A 519 33.09 -19.12 -16.33
C PHE A 519 33.89 -18.12 -15.47
N GLY A 520 34.68 -18.59 -14.51
CA GLY A 520 35.49 -17.75 -13.61
C GLY A 520 36.62 -16.98 -14.30
N ALA A 521 37.06 -17.46 -15.48
CA ALA A 521 38.06 -16.80 -16.31
C ALA A 521 37.48 -15.68 -17.21
N LEU A 522 36.16 -15.51 -17.25
CA LEU A 522 35.52 -14.49 -18.09
C LEU A 522 35.77 -13.08 -17.57
N GLN A 523 35.96 -12.14 -18.50
CA GLN A 523 35.94 -10.70 -18.24
C GLN A 523 34.63 -10.11 -18.78
N PRO A 524 33.57 -10.02 -17.96
CA PRO A 524 32.29 -9.48 -18.41
C PRO A 524 32.38 -7.97 -18.67
N GLN A 525 31.65 -7.49 -19.69
CA GLN A 525 31.50 -6.05 -19.91
C GLN A 525 30.80 -5.38 -18.72
N PRO A 526 31.05 -4.07 -18.45
CA PRO A 526 30.50 -3.35 -17.29
C PRO A 526 29.00 -3.56 -16.99
N PRO A 527 28.08 -3.55 -17.98
CA PRO A 527 26.66 -3.75 -17.71
C PRO A 527 26.31 -5.18 -17.26
N LEU A 528 27.17 -6.17 -17.52
CA LEU A 528 26.94 -7.58 -17.19
C LEU A 528 27.65 -8.01 -15.90
N ILE A 529 28.44 -7.14 -15.29
CA ILE A 529 29.12 -7.39 -14.00
C ILE A 529 28.14 -7.77 -12.88
N PRO A 530 26.95 -7.14 -12.73
CA PRO A 530 26.00 -7.54 -11.70
C PRO A 530 25.49 -8.98 -11.89
N HIS A 531 25.20 -9.36 -13.14
CA HIS A 531 24.75 -10.71 -13.50
C HIS A 531 25.85 -11.76 -13.31
N TYR A 532 27.10 -11.42 -13.69
CA TYR A 532 28.27 -12.24 -13.42
C TYR A 532 28.48 -12.50 -11.92
N ARG A 533 28.40 -11.44 -11.10
CA ARG A 533 28.53 -11.55 -9.64
C ARG A 533 27.41 -12.38 -9.00
N ALA A 534 26.18 -12.27 -9.51
CA ALA A 534 25.07 -13.09 -9.05
C ALA A 534 25.30 -14.57 -9.38
N LEU A 535 25.72 -14.87 -10.60
CA LEU A 535 26.03 -16.25 -11.02
C LEU A 535 27.25 -16.84 -10.29
N ILE A 536 28.29 -16.05 -9.99
CA ILE A 536 29.39 -16.48 -9.13
C ILE A 536 28.88 -16.87 -7.73
N LYS A 537 27.97 -16.08 -7.15
CA LYS A 537 27.38 -16.41 -5.84
C LYS A 537 26.59 -17.71 -5.90
N ASP A 538 25.82 -17.94 -6.98
CA ASP A 538 25.07 -19.18 -7.19
C ASP A 538 26.01 -20.39 -7.35
N VAL A 539 27.16 -20.23 -8.04
CA VAL A 539 28.19 -21.27 -8.20
C VAL A 539 28.90 -21.60 -6.89
N ILE A 540 29.24 -20.58 -6.10
CA ILE A 540 29.84 -20.76 -4.77
C ILE A 540 28.85 -21.44 -3.82
N ALA A 541 27.55 -21.13 -3.94
CA ALA A 541 26.50 -21.80 -3.18
C ALA A 541 26.36 -23.29 -3.53
N CYS A 542 26.83 -23.73 -4.71
CA CYS A 542 26.91 -25.13 -5.11
C CYS A 542 28.19 -25.85 -4.64
N GLY A 543 29.03 -25.18 -3.83
CA GLY A 543 30.24 -25.76 -3.26
C GLY A 543 31.51 -25.62 -4.11
N PHE A 544 31.48 -24.86 -5.20
CA PHE A 544 32.67 -24.58 -6.02
C PHE A 544 33.44 -23.33 -5.52
N GLU A 545 34.77 -23.42 -5.49
CA GLU A 545 35.63 -22.25 -5.23
C GLU A 545 36.02 -21.56 -6.53
N VAL A 546 35.60 -20.30 -6.70
CA VAL A 546 36.00 -19.47 -7.86
C VAL A 546 37.03 -18.44 -7.40
N LYS A 547 38.31 -18.66 -7.77
CA LYS A 547 39.38 -17.69 -7.49
C LYS A 547 39.24 -16.49 -8.42
N SER A 548 38.82 -15.34 -7.89
CA SER A 548 38.82 -14.08 -8.64
C SER A 548 40.26 -13.65 -8.92
N SER A 549 40.71 -13.76 -10.17
CA SER A 549 41.94 -13.08 -10.60
C SER A 549 41.65 -11.57 -10.62
N GLY A 550 42.14 -10.87 -9.60
CA GLY A 550 41.82 -9.45 -9.39
C GLY A 550 42.31 -8.53 -10.51
N LYS A 551 41.57 -7.44 -10.71
CA LYS A 551 42.07 -6.09 -10.48
C LYS A 551 40.93 -5.26 -9.89
N SER A 552 41.08 -4.92 -8.63
CA SER A 552 40.32 -3.89 -7.93
C SER A 552 40.41 -2.57 -8.71
N VAL A 553 39.26 -2.01 -9.05
CA VAL A 553 39.12 -0.56 -9.26
C VAL A 553 38.15 -0.09 -8.19
N SER A 554 38.69 0.62 -7.22
CA SER A 554 37.97 1.42 -6.22
C SER A 554 37.74 2.84 -6.78
N PRO A 555 36.92 3.64 -6.11
CA PRO A 555 35.46 3.74 -6.24
C PRO A 555 34.97 4.23 -7.61
#